data_AF-B7QM06-F1
#
_entry.id   AF-B7QM06-F1
#
_cell.length_a   1.000
_cell.length_b   1.000
_cell.length_c   1.000
_cell.angle_alpha   90.00
_cell.angle_beta   90.00
_cell.angle_gamma   90.00
#
_symmetry.space_group_name_H-M   'P 1'
#
loop_
_entity.id
_entity.type
_entity.pdbx_description
1 polymer ?
#
loop_
_entity_poly.entity_id
_entity_poly.type
_entity_poly.pdbx_seq_one_letter_code
_entity_poly.pdbx_strand_id
1 'polypeptide(L)'
;MAAEGDKKASKKDEMKRQSQEQGIVDGFNQLRQEQRSLTAKLVELEMDLNEHNLVAEALQKVDGDRRCYRMVGGVLVERTVKDILPAVMQNKDNVSSSLLY
;
A
#
# COMPACT_ATOMS: atom_id res chain seq x y z
N MET A 1 -61.29 -14.31 8.09
CA MET A 1 -60.47 -13.38 7.29
C MET A 1 -59.56 -12.45 8.12
N ALA A 2 -59.26 -12.73 9.41
CA ALA A 2 -58.47 -11.81 10.25
C ALA A 2 -57.02 -12.25 10.54
N ALA A 3 -56.57 -13.44 10.11
CA ALA A 3 -55.27 -14.01 10.50
C ALA A 3 -54.10 -13.67 9.56
N GLU A 4 -54.33 -12.97 8.45
CA GLU A 4 -53.30 -12.70 7.44
C GLU A 4 -52.50 -11.42 7.70
N GLY A 5 -53.01 -10.51 8.53
CA GLY A 5 -52.35 -9.24 8.89
C GLY A 5 -51.12 -9.43 9.78
N ASP A 6 -51.22 -10.26 10.82
CA ASP A 6 -50.14 -10.54 11.77
C ASP A 6 -48.93 -11.26 11.15
N LYS A 7 -49.16 -12.23 10.25
CA LYS A 7 -48.09 -12.94 9.53
C LYS A 7 -47.31 -12.06 8.56
N LYS A 8 -47.88 -10.93 8.13
CA LYS A 8 -47.27 -10.02 7.15
C LYS A 8 -46.34 -9.00 7.81
N ALA A 9 -46.59 -8.65 9.07
CA ALA A 9 -45.73 -7.79 9.88
C ALA A 9 -44.44 -8.51 10.29
N SER A 10 -44.54 -9.76 10.76
CA SER A 10 -43.37 -10.55 11.20
C SER A 10 -42.37 -10.83 10.07
N LYS A 11 -42.85 -11.16 8.87
CA LYS A 11 -41.99 -11.38 7.68
C LYS A 11 -41.21 -10.14 7.24
N LYS A 12 -41.76 -8.95 7.46
CA LYS A 12 -41.14 -7.68 7.03
C LYS A 12 -40.01 -7.26 7.97
N ASP A 13 -40.13 -7.54 9.26
CA ASP A 13 -39.07 -7.33 10.24
C ASP A 13 -37.94 -8.36 10.10
N GLU A 14 -38.27 -9.61 9.77
CA GLU A 14 -37.28 -10.67 9.52
C GLU A 14 -36.45 -10.37 8.25
N MET A 15 -37.09 -9.87 7.19
CA MET A 15 -36.41 -9.43 5.96
C MET A 15 -35.52 -8.19 6.19
N LYS A 16 -35.93 -7.26 7.07
CA LYS A 16 -35.11 -6.11 7.48
C LYS A 16 -33.88 -6.54 8.28
N ARG A 17 -34.03 -7.51 9.19
CA ARG A 17 -32.91 -8.08 9.97
C ARG A 17 -31.92 -8.80 9.07
N GLN A 18 -32.39 -9.67 8.17
CA GLN A 18 -31.53 -10.32 7.18
C GLN A 18 -30.79 -9.30 6.30
N SER A 19 -31.49 -8.24 5.86
CA SER A 19 -30.85 -7.17 5.08
C SER A 19 -29.80 -6.38 5.88
N GLN A 20 -30.01 -6.17 7.18
CA GLN A 20 -29.01 -5.55 8.05
C GLN A 20 -27.82 -6.46 8.30
N GLU A 21 -28.05 -7.75 8.57
CA GLU A 21 -27.00 -8.75 8.75
C GLU A 21 -26.14 -8.87 7.49
N GLN A 22 -26.75 -8.89 6.31
CA GLN A 22 -26.04 -8.89 5.04
C GLN A 22 -25.17 -7.63 4.88
N GLY A 23 -25.69 -6.45 5.20
CA GLY A 23 -24.93 -5.20 5.16
C GLY A 23 -23.73 -5.17 6.12
N ILE A 24 -23.86 -5.79 7.30
CA ILE A 24 -22.75 -5.94 8.26
C ILE A 24 -21.66 -6.85 7.69
N VAL A 25 -22.04 -7.98 7.10
CA VAL A 25 -21.10 -8.94 6.49
C VAL A 25 -20.37 -8.30 5.30
N ASP A 26 -21.09 -7.55 4.46
CA ASP A 26 -20.49 -6.88 3.30
C ASP A 26 -19.52 -5.79 3.74
N GLY A 27 -19.88 -4.97 4.74
CA GLY A 27 -18.99 -3.96 5.30
C GLY A 27 -17.74 -4.57 5.96
N PHE A 28 -17.90 -5.68 6.68
CA PHE A 28 -16.76 -6.41 7.25
C PHE A 28 -15.83 -6.94 6.16
N ASN A 29 -16.37 -7.50 5.08
CA ASN A 29 -15.58 -8.01 3.96
C ASN A 29 -14.83 -6.90 3.23
N GLN A 30 -15.44 -5.71 3.07
CA GLN A 30 -14.78 -4.52 2.53
C GLN A 30 -13.59 -4.10 3.39
N LEU A 31 -13.80 -3.91 4.70
CA LEU A 31 -12.73 -3.55 5.65
C LEU A 31 -11.60 -4.58 5.66
N ARG A 32 -11.94 -5.87 5.58
CA ARG A 32 -10.95 -6.96 5.50
C ARG A 32 -10.14 -6.90 4.19
N GLN A 33 -10.76 -6.50 3.09
CA GLN A 33 -10.07 -6.34 1.80
C GLN A 33 -9.15 -5.12 1.79
N GLU A 34 -9.60 -4.01 2.39
CA GLU A 34 -8.78 -2.83 2.62
C GLU A 34 -7.57 -3.15 3.50
N GLN A 35 -7.77 -3.85 4.61
CA GLN A 35 -6.68 -4.30 5.49
C GLN A 35 -5.62 -5.08 4.69
N ARG A 36 -6.03 -6.08 3.90
CA ARG A 36 -5.09 -6.86 3.07
C ARG A 36 -4.36 -5.98 2.06
N SER A 37 -5.04 -5.02 1.44
CA SER A 37 -4.41 -4.09 0.50
C SER A 37 -3.39 -3.18 1.19
N LEU A 38 -3.68 -2.71 2.41
CA LEU A 38 -2.76 -1.91 3.19
C LEU A 38 -1.54 -2.72 3.61
N THR A 39 -1.73 -3.96 4.06
CA THR A 39 -0.62 -4.87 4.39
C THR A 39 0.27 -5.13 3.18
N ALA A 40 -0.31 -5.37 2.00
CA ALA A 40 0.46 -5.58 0.78
C ALA A 40 1.33 -4.36 0.42
N LYS A 41 0.74 -3.15 0.48
CA LYS A 41 1.47 -1.90 0.24
C LYS A 41 2.56 -1.64 1.28
N LEU A 42 2.31 -1.99 2.54
CA LEU A 42 3.30 -1.85 3.61
C LEU A 42 4.53 -2.71 3.33
N VAL A 43 4.33 -3.99 2.98
CA VAL A 43 5.43 -4.90 2.63
C VAL A 43 6.20 -4.40 1.41
N GLU A 44 5.51 -3.89 0.40
CA GLU A 44 6.14 -3.28 -0.79
C GLU A 44 7.05 -2.11 -0.40
N LEU A 45 6.57 -1.17 0.41
CA LEU A 45 7.35 -0.02 0.87
C LEU A 45 8.53 -0.42 1.77
N GLU A 46 8.37 -1.43 2.62
CA GLU A 46 9.47 -1.97 3.43
C GLU A 46 10.59 -2.58 2.56
N MET A 47 10.21 -3.27 1.49
CA MET A 47 11.16 -3.82 0.52
C MET A 47 11.90 -2.70 -0.22
N ASP A 48 11.18 -1.69 -0.72
CA ASP A 48 11.77 -0.52 -1.41
C ASP A 48 12.75 0.22 -0.49
N LEU A 49 12.40 0.42 0.78
CA LEU A 49 13.26 1.04 1.77
C LEU A 49 14.56 0.25 1.96
N ASN A 50 14.46 -1.08 2.06
CA ASN A 50 15.61 -1.94 2.23
C ASN A 50 16.53 -1.93 0.99
N GLU A 51 15.95 -1.93 -0.22
CA GLU A 51 16.72 -1.83 -1.46
C GLU A 51 17.45 -0.48 -1.56
N HIS A 52 16.75 0.63 -1.27
CA HIS A 52 17.37 1.95 -1.24
C HIS A 52 18.50 2.06 -0.20
N ASN A 53 18.34 1.43 0.97
CA ASN A 53 19.41 1.33 1.97
C ASN A 53 20.64 0.62 1.40
N LEU A 54 20.45 -0.56 0.83
CA LEU A 54 21.54 -1.37 0.30
C LEU A 54 22.31 -0.63 -0.82
N VAL A 55 21.58 0.03 -1.73
CA VAL A 55 22.19 0.81 -2.81
C VAL A 55 22.95 2.02 -2.26
N ALA A 56 22.39 2.74 -1.29
CA ALA A 56 23.06 3.89 -0.68
C ALA A 56 24.36 3.46 0.02
N GLU A 57 24.35 2.38 0.80
CA GLU A 57 25.53 1.85 1.47
C GLU A 57 26.62 1.37 0.49
N ALA A 58 26.20 0.78 -0.63
CA ALA A 58 27.13 0.37 -1.68
C ALA A 58 27.77 1.58 -2.36
N LEU A 59 26.98 2.60 -2.71
CA LEU A 59 27.45 3.80 -3.40
C LEU A 59 28.35 4.68 -2.52
N GLN A 60 28.13 4.73 -1.20
CA GLN A 60 28.99 5.47 -0.28
C GLN A 60 30.44 4.95 -0.24
N LYS A 61 30.66 3.69 -0.58
CA LYS A 61 32.00 3.06 -0.62
C LYS A 61 32.70 3.26 -1.96
N VAL A 62 32.03 3.89 -2.93
CA VAL A 62 32.52 4.11 -4.29
C VAL A 62 32.94 5.56 -4.46
N ASP A 63 34.00 5.78 -5.24
CA ASP A 63 34.47 7.12 -5.59
C ASP A 63 33.37 7.96 -6.24
N GLY A 64 33.21 9.20 -5.76
CA GLY A 64 32.17 10.13 -6.17
C GLY A 64 32.22 10.50 -7.65
N ASP A 65 33.42 10.55 -8.24
CA ASP A 65 33.63 10.87 -9.65
C ASP A 65 33.46 9.66 -10.58
N ARG A 66 33.24 8.46 -10.03
CA ARG A 66 32.99 7.26 -10.84
C ARG A 66 31.68 7.42 -11.61
N ARG A 67 31.71 7.04 -12.88
CA ARG A 67 30.53 6.99 -13.73
C ARG A 67 29.52 5.97 -13.22
N CYS A 68 28.26 6.37 -13.22
CA CYS A 68 27.11 5.59 -12.81
C CYS A 68 25.99 5.77 -13.84
N TYR A 69 25.16 4.75 -14.03
CA TYR A 69 24.10 4.76 -15.02
C TYR A 69 22.76 4.50 -14.33
N ARG A 70 21.79 5.38 -14.58
CA ARG A 70 20.42 5.25 -14.07
C ARG A 70 19.50 4.87 -15.23
N MET A 71 18.73 3.80 -15.07
CA MET A 71 17.69 3.43 -16.02
C MET A 71 16.43 4.26 -15.77
N VAL A 72 15.91 4.92 -16.81
CA VAL A 72 14.65 5.68 -16.77
C VAL A 72 13.88 5.37 -18.06
N GLY A 73 12.71 4.73 -17.93
CA GLY A 73 11.83 4.44 -19.07
C GLY A 73 12.50 3.65 -20.20
N GLY A 74 13.46 2.76 -19.87
CA GLY A 74 14.21 1.96 -20.85
C GLY A 74 15.46 2.64 -21.43
N VAL A 75 15.75 3.89 -21.04
CA VAL A 75 16.98 4.61 -21.44
C VAL A 75 17.96 4.64 -20.26
N LEU A 76 19.24 4.34 -20.51
CA LEU A 76 20.31 4.52 -19.53
C LEU A 76 20.86 5.95 -19.59
N VAL A 77 20.77 6.65 -18.48
CA VAL A 77 21.29 8.01 -18.31
C VAL A 77 22.62 7.95 -17.56
N GLU A 78 23.68 8.45 -18.19
CA GLU A 78 25.01 8.56 -17.58
C GLU A 78 25.08 9.74 -16.60
N ARG A 79 25.62 9.48 -15.41
CA ARG A 79 25.82 10.43 -14.30
C ARG A 79 27.06 10.02 -13.50
N THR A 80 27.35 10.74 -12.42
CA THR A 80 28.38 10.35 -11.44
C THR A 80 27.77 9.89 -10.13
N VAL A 81 28.54 9.19 -9.30
CA VAL A 81 28.09 8.75 -7.97
C VAL A 81 27.71 9.94 -7.09
N LYS A 82 28.48 11.04 -7.12
CA LYS A 82 28.16 12.26 -6.37
C LYS A 82 26.83 12.92 -6.78
N ASP A 83 26.40 12.74 -8.03
CA ASP A 83 25.11 13.26 -8.51
C ASP A 83 23.94 12.34 -8.12
N ILE A 84 24.18 11.02 -8.07
CA ILE A 84 23.12 10.02 -7.85
C ILE A 84 22.90 9.74 -6.36
N LEU A 85 23.96 9.68 -5.56
CA LEU A 85 23.87 9.33 -4.15
C LEU A 85 22.87 10.21 -3.37
N PRO A 86 22.84 11.55 -3.55
CA PRO A 86 21.83 12.40 -2.91
C PRO A 86 20.40 12.03 -3.30
N ALA A 87 20.15 11.70 -4.56
CA ALA A 87 18.83 11.32 -5.03
C ALA A 87 18.36 9.97 -4.44
N VAL A 88 19.28 9.01 -4.28
CA VAL A 88 18.97 7.72 -3.64
C VAL A 88 18.67 7.92 -2.14
N MET A 89 19.44 8.75 -1.45
CA MET A 89 19.21 9.07 -0.03
C MET A 89 17.89 9.82 0.18
N GLN A 90 17.59 10.82 -0.66
CA GLN A 90 16.32 11.53 -0.58
C GLN A 90 15.12 10.59 -0.82
N ASN A 91 15.21 9.69 -1.80
CA ASN A 91 14.14 8.72 -2.06
C ASN A 91 13.94 7.76 -0.90
N LYS A 92 15.03 7.26 -0.30
CA LYS A 92 14.99 6.46 0.93
C LYS A 92 14.26 7.21 2.06
N ASP A 93 14.61 8.47 2.30
CA ASP A 93 14.03 9.25 3.38
C ASP A 93 12.53 9.52 3.17
N ASN A 94 12.10 9.71 1.92
CA ASN A 94 10.69 9.85 1.57
C ASN A 94 9.89 8.57 1.84
N VAL A 95 10.44 7.40 1.48
CA VAL A 95 9.80 6.09 1.76
C VAL A 95 9.77 5.83 3.27
N SER A 96 10.86 6.11 3.97
CA SER A 96 10.93 5.99 5.45
C SER A 96 9.89 6.88 6.14
N SER A 97 9.75 8.13 5.69
CA SER A 97 8.75 9.05 6.23
C SER A 97 7.32 8.54 5.99
N SER A 98 7.07 7.86 4.87
CA SER A 98 5.76 7.28 4.56
C SER A 98 5.42 6.02 5.38
N LEU A 99 6.42 5.37 5.98
CA LEU A 99 6.23 4.20 6.86
C LEU A 99 6.10 4.59 8.35
N LEU A 100 6.68 5.72 8.75
CA LEU A 100 6.77 6.15 10.17
C LEU A 100 5.68 7.14 10.60
N TYR A 101 4.85 7.63 9.67
CA TYR A 101 3.70 8.52 9.91
C TYR A 101 2.38 7.78 9.70
#